data_AF-A0A7V9DEZ4-F1
#
_entry.id   AF-A0A7V9DEZ4-F1
#
_cell.length_a   1.000
_cell.length_b   1.000
_cell.length_c   1.000
_cell.angle_alpha   90.00
_cell.angle_beta   90.00
_cell.angle_gamma   90.00
#
_symmetry.space_group_name_H-M   'P 1'
#
loop_
_entity.id
_entity.type
_entity.pdbx_description
1 polymer ?
#
loop_
_entity_poly.entity_id
_entity_poly.type
_entity_poly.pdbx_seq_one_letter_code
_entity_poly.pdbx_strand_id
1 'polypeptide(L)'
;NGFAGETGHGKGLGYTLNVPTKAFTKADEQKRTFESAIEEISGKMKPDLIIISAGFDAHLTDPLGQLQLEDPDFRAMTKVLMEWADEACSGRLISCLEGGYNLETLGGTVREHVKTLADG
;
A
#
# COMPACT_ATOMS: atom_id res chain seq x y z
N ASN A 1 11.58 11.23 9.18
CA ASN A 1 12.05 10.18 8.25
C ASN A 1 10.94 9.94 7.24
N GLY A 2 11.22 9.24 6.15
CA GLY A 2 10.31 9.02 5.03
C GLY A 2 10.35 10.13 3.97
N PHE A 3 11.41 10.93 3.90
CA PHE A 3 11.54 11.94 2.83
C PHE A 3 11.83 11.27 1.48
N ALA A 4 11.33 11.83 0.38
CA ALA A 4 11.55 11.30 -0.97
C ALA A 4 13.05 11.13 -1.34
N GLY A 5 13.94 11.94 -0.75
CA GLY A 5 15.38 11.84 -0.96
C GLY A 5 16.07 10.72 -0.16
N GLU A 6 15.38 10.08 0.78
CA GLU A 6 15.91 8.95 1.54
C GLU A 6 15.76 7.66 0.73
N THR A 7 16.74 7.34 -0.13
CA THR A 7 16.67 6.25 -1.12
C THR A 7 17.53 5.02 -0.78
N GLY A 8 17.87 4.85 0.50
CA GLY A 8 18.74 3.78 0.99
C GLY A 8 20.23 4.19 1.02
N HIS A 9 21.10 3.27 1.41
CA HIS A 9 22.54 3.51 1.55
C HIS A 9 23.38 2.29 1.17
N GLY A 10 24.66 2.51 0.83
CA GLY A 10 25.60 1.43 0.50
C GLY A 10 25.04 0.52 -0.61
N LYS A 11 25.00 -0.80 -0.36
CA LYS A 11 24.45 -1.78 -1.31
C LYS A 11 22.94 -1.66 -1.53
N GLY A 12 22.21 -1.01 -0.62
CA GLY A 12 20.77 -0.78 -0.72
C GLY A 12 20.39 0.56 -1.33
N LEU A 13 21.36 1.36 -1.81
CA LEU A 13 21.07 2.62 -2.49
C LEU A 13 20.22 2.35 -3.75
N GLY A 14 19.08 3.02 -3.86
CA GLY A 14 18.11 2.85 -4.93
C GLY A 14 17.05 1.76 -4.69
N TYR A 15 17.13 1.02 -3.57
CA TYR A 15 16.17 -0.03 -3.20
C TYR A 15 15.15 0.44 -2.15
N THR A 16 15.07 1.75 -1.89
CA THR A 16 14.03 2.36 -1.06
C THR A 16 13.36 3.46 -1.86
N LEU A 17 12.04 3.37 -1.99
CA LEU A 17 11.19 4.41 -2.55
C LEU A 17 10.26 4.92 -1.45
N ASN A 18 10.45 6.17 -1.04
CA ASN A 18 9.54 6.85 -0.13
C ASN A 18 8.57 7.71 -0.94
N VAL A 19 7.29 7.64 -0.59
CA VAL A 19 6.21 8.39 -1.24
C VAL A 19 5.51 9.26 -0.19
N PRO A 20 6.07 10.43 0.17
CA PRO A 20 5.47 11.31 1.15
C PRO A 20 4.12 11.82 0.66
N THR A 21 3.06 11.47 1.38
CA THR A 21 1.71 11.92 1.07
C THR A 21 1.33 13.04 2.05
N LYS A 22 0.75 14.13 1.53
CA LYS A 22 0.35 15.27 2.36
C LYS A 22 -0.92 14.91 3.13
N ALA A 23 -1.08 15.51 4.31
CA ALA A 23 -2.34 15.45 5.02
C ALA A 23 -3.48 15.95 4.11
N PHE A 24 -4.63 15.28 4.20
CA PHE A 24 -5.85 15.55 3.44
C PHE A 24 -5.76 15.29 1.93
N THR A 25 -4.70 14.62 1.44
CA THR A 25 -4.65 14.16 0.05
C THR A 25 -5.86 13.28 -0.27
N LYS A 26 -6.53 13.57 -1.40
CA LYS A 26 -7.75 12.88 -1.85
C LYS A 26 -7.44 11.45 -2.31
N ALA A 27 -8.40 10.55 -2.17
CA ALA A 27 -8.25 9.14 -2.57
C ALA A 27 -7.72 8.94 -3.99
N ASP A 28 -8.25 9.68 -4.98
CA ASP A 28 -7.82 9.54 -6.38
C ASP A 28 -6.38 9.99 -6.62
N GLU A 29 -5.85 10.93 -5.83
CA GLU A 29 -4.44 11.29 -5.89
C GLU A 29 -3.59 10.21 -5.22
N GLN A 30 -3.99 9.71 -4.05
CA GLN A 30 -3.28 8.63 -3.36
C GLN A 30 -3.18 7.36 -4.21
N LYS A 31 -4.28 6.90 -4.83
CA LYS A 31 -4.30 5.72 -5.70
C LYS A 31 -3.39 5.89 -6.91
N ARG A 32 -3.47 7.02 -7.62
CA ARG A 32 -2.58 7.30 -8.76
C ARG A 32 -1.12 7.30 -8.35
N THR A 33 -0.80 7.94 -7.23
CA THR A 33 0.57 7.97 -6.72
C THR A 33 1.04 6.58 -6.28
N PHE A 34 0.18 5.77 -5.69
CA PHE A 34 0.47 4.38 -5.34
C PHE A 34 0.73 3.52 -6.59
N GLU A 35 -0.14 3.58 -7.59
CA GLU A 35 0.03 2.88 -8.87
C GLU A 35 1.36 3.26 -9.54
N SER A 36 1.66 4.56 -9.67
CA SER A 36 2.93 5.02 -10.24
C SER A 36 4.15 4.55 -9.44
N ALA A 37 4.05 4.42 -8.11
CA ALA A 37 5.13 3.89 -7.30
C ALA A 37 5.35 2.39 -7.54
N ILE A 38 4.28 1.61 -7.68
CA ILE A 38 4.37 0.18 -8.02
C ILE A 38 4.94 0.00 -9.43
N GLU A 39 4.52 0.80 -10.41
CA GLU A 39 5.08 0.82 -11.76
C GLU A 39 6.59 1.16 -11.77
N GLU A 40 7.02 2.12 -10.96
CA GLU A 40 8.43 2.49 -10.84
C GLU A 40 9.26 1.33 -10.27
N ILE A 41 8.76 0.66 -9.22
CA ILE A 41 9.47 -0.44 -8.57
C ILE A 41 9.49 -1.67 -9.49
N SER A 42 8.38 -1.99 -10.15
CA SER A 42 8.26 -3.15 -11.05
C SER A 42 9.18 -3.02 -12.26
N GLY A 43 9.42 -1.80 -12.75
CA GLY A 43 10.40 -1.52 -13.81
C GLY A 43 11.87 -1.69 -13.39
N LYS A 44 12.17 -1.71 -12.08
CA LYS A 44 13.54 -1.77 -11.54
C LYS A 44 13.90 -3.13 -10.97
N MET A 45 12.94 -3.90 -10.47
CA MET A 45 13.18 -5.21 -9.87
C MET A 45 12.03 -6.18 -10.07
N LYS A 46 12.36 -7.47 -10.03
CA LYS A 46 11.39 -8.57 -10.02
C LYS A 46 11.51 -9.31 -8.69
N PRO A 47 10.56 -9.14 -7.74
CA PRO A 47 10.59 -9.87 -6.47
C PRO A 47 10.29 -11.36 -6.65
N ASP A 48 10.79 -12.19 -5.73
CA ASP A 48 10.36 -13.59 -5.58
C ASP A 48 9.17 -13.75 -4.61
N LEU A 49 8.92 -12.73 -3.78
CA LEU A 49 7.85 -12.65 -2.77
C LEU A 49 7.55 -11.18 -2.50
N ILE A 50 6.28 -10.82 -2.36
CA ILE A 50 5.84 -9.50 -1.90
C ILE A 50 5.29 -9.62 -0.48
N ILE A 51 5.68 -8.70 0.40
CA ILE A 51 5.17 -8.60 1.78
C ILE A 51 4.56 -7.22 1.96
N ILE A 52 3.31 -7.17 2.40
CA ILE A 52 2.57 -5.94 2.71
C ILE A 52 2.59 -5.73 4.22
N SER A 53 3.11 -4.58 4.64
CA SER A 53 2.86 -4.00 5.97
C SER A 53 1.55 -3.19 5.84
N ALA A 54 0.42 -3.84 6.14
CA ALA A 54 -0.93 -3.37 5.82
C ALA A 54 -1.52 -2.54 6.95
N GLY A 55 -1.31 -1.22 6.88
CA GLY A 55 -1.97 -0.23 7.73
C GLY A 55 -3.26 0.31 7.11
N PHE A 56 -4.26 0.56 7.95
CA PHE A 56 -5.57 1.10 7.56
C PHE A 56 -5.85 2.48 8.16
N ASP A 57 -4.82 3.14 8.68
CA ASP A 57 -4.88 4.49 9.25
C ASP A 57 -5.00 5.59 8.18
N ALA A 58 -4.85 5.26 6.89
CA ALA A 58 -5.17 6.17 5.80
C ALA A 58 -6.68 6.34 5.53
N HIS A 59 -7.54 5.60 6.25
CA HIS A 59 -8.99 5.69 6.14
C HIS A 59 -9.49 7.08 6.58
N LEU A 60 -10.49 7.63 5.88
CA LEU A 60 -11.03 8.99 6.07
C LEU A 60 -11.46 9.28 7.53
N THR A 61 -11.89 8.25 8.24
CA THR A 61 -12.36 8.34 9.62
C THR A 61 -11.30 8.01 10.66
N ASP A 62 -10.06 7.69 10.25
CA ASP A 62 -9.00 7.38 11.19
C ASP A 62 -8.54 8.64 11.94
N PRO A 63 -8.40 8.58 13.29
CA PRO A 63 -8.02 9.75 14.07
C PRO A 63 -6.56 10.18 13.92
N LEU A 64 -5.67 9.33 13.40
CA LEU A 64 -4.23 9.57 13.35
C LEU A 64 -3.69 9.85 11.95
N GLY A 65 -4.21 9.19 10.91
CA GLY A 65 -3.57 9.26 9.57
C GLY A 65 -3.87 10.50 8.75
N GLN A 66 -5.00 11.20 8.99
CA GLN A 66 -5.37 12.44 8.28
C GLN A 66 -5.42 12.33 6.74
N LEU A 67 -5.72 11.14 6.22
CA LEU A 67 -5.89 10.89 4.78
C LEU A 67 -7.38 10.64 4.48
N GLN A 68 -7.71 10.43 3.20
CA GLN A 68 -9.10 10.41 2.73
C GLN A 68 -9.44 9.17 1.90
N LEU A 69 -8.89 8.00 2.24
CA LEU A 69 -9.28 6.74 1.62
C LEU A 69 -10.57 6.20 2.24
N GLU A 70 -11.38 5.52 1.44
CA GLU A 70 -12.53 4.74 1.89
C GLU A 70 -12.31 3.24 1.58
N ASP A 71 -13.13 2.35 2.14
CA ASP A 71 -13.03 0.89 1.92
C ASP A 71 -12.82 0.46 0.44
N PRO A 72 -13.51 1.04 -0.56
CA PRO A 72 -13.29 0.69 -1.96
C PRO A 72 -11.89 1.02 -2.48
N ASP A 73 -11.23 2.03 -1.91
CA ASP A 73 -9.87 2.42 -2.33
C ASP A 73 -8.83 1.42 -1.83
N PHE A 74 -8.98 0.92 -0.59
CA PHE A 74 -8.14 -0.16 -0.09
C PHE A 74 -8.27 -1.43 -0.94
N ARG A 75 -9.50 -1.77 -1.37
CA ARG A 75 -9.71 -2.85 -2.35
C ARG A 75 -8.93 -2.61 -3.63
N ALA A 76 -9.02 -1.41 -4.22
CA ALA A 76 -8.33 -1.09 -5.47
C ALA A 76 -6.80 -1.21 -5.32
N MET A 77 -6.23 -0.65 -4.26
CA MET A 77 -4.79 -0.74 -3.98
C MET A 77 -4.33 -2.18 -3.72
N THR A 78 -5.18 -3.00 -3.08
CA THR A 78 -4.90 -4.43 -2.89
C THR A 78 -4.79 -5.17 -4.23
N LYS A 79 -5.70 -4.88 -5.17
CA LYS A 79 -5.67 -5.50 -6.50
C LYS A 79 -4.41 -5.16 -7.27
N VAL A 80 -3.95 -3.91 -7.23
CA VAL A 80 -2.69 -3.50 -7.86
C VAL A 80 -1.51 -4.35 -7.38
N LEU A 81 -1.44 -4.64 -6.07
CA LEU A 81 -0.39 -5.49 -5.51
C LEU A 81 -0.55 -6.97 -5.89
N MET A 82 -1.78 -7.49 -5.96
CA MET A 82 -2.05 -8.86 -6.42
C MET A 82 -1.66 -9.04 -7.89
N GLU A 83 -2.03 -8.08 -8.76
CA GLU A 83 -1.66 -8.08 -10.17
C GLU A 83 -0.13 -8.07 -10.33
N TRP A 84 0.58 -7.22 -9.59
CA TRP A 84 2.04 -7.23 -9.60
C TRP A 84 2.62 -8.55 -9.07
N ALA A 85 2.02 -9.15 -8.04
CA ALA A 85 2.45 -10.44 -7.50
C ALA A 85 2.27 -11.58 -8.51
N ASP A 86 1.16 -11.60 -9.24
CA ASP A 86 0.89 -12.59 -10.29
C ASP A 86 1.95 -12.52 -11.40
N GLU A 87 2.27 -11.32 -11.85
CA GLU A 87 3.28 -11.07 -12.89
C GLU A 87 4.71 -11.36 -12.42
N ALA A 88 5.07 -10.91 -11.22
CA ALA A 88 6.45 -10.93 -10.76
C ALA A 88 6.84 -12.21 -10.01
N CYS A 89 5.96 -12.71 -9.14
CA CYS A 89 6.25 -13.77 -8.19
C CYS A 89 5.19 -14.88 -8.15
N SER A 90 4.45 -15.10 -9.23
CA SER A 90 3.45 -16.18 -9.32
C SER A 90 2.41 -16.15 -8.19
N GLY A 91 1.93 -14.94 -7.86
CA GLY A 91 0.92 -14.72 -6.83
C GLY A 91 1.45 -14.82 -5.39
N ARG A 92 2.77 -14.93 -5.18
CA ARG A 92 3.35 -15.01 -3.83
C ARG A 92 3.31 -13.66 -3.14
N LEU A 93 2.27 -13.45 -2.37
CA LEU A 93 2.00 -12.24 -1.61
C LEU A 93 1.59 -12.58 -0.17
N ILE A 94 2.20 -11.93 0.81
CA ILE A 94 1.85 -12.06 2.24
C ILE A 94 1.43 -10.67 2.74
N SER A 95 0.31 -10.59 3.46
CA SER A 95 -0.13 -9.36 4.12
C SER A 95 -0.08 -9.52 5.63
N CYS A 96 0.51 -8.53 6.31
CA CYS A 96 0.62 -8.46 7.76
C CYS A 96 -0.08 -7.18 8.23
N LEU A 97 -1.08 -7.32 9.12
CA LEU A 97 -1.79 -6.18 9.70
C LEU A 97 -0.87 -5.32 10.56
N GLU A 98 -0.97 -4.01 10.40
CA GLU A 98 -0.19 -3.00 11.13
C GLU A 98 -1.11 -1.96 11.80
N GLY A 99 -1.11 -0.72 11.33
CA GLY A 99 -1.87 0.40 11.87
C GLY A 99 -3.35 0.41 11.45
N GLY A 100 -4.08 1.36 12.02
CA GLY A 100 -5.53 1.49 11.90
C GLY A 100 -6.14 1.61 13.30
N TYR A 101 -6.68 2.78 13.60
CA TYR A 101 -6.95 3.20 14.98
C TYR A 101 -8.40 3.62 15.20
N ASN A 102 -9.20 3.73 14.14
CA ASN A 102 -10.64 3.75 14.26
C ASN A 102 -11.22 2.33 14.35
N LEU A 103 -11.51 1.87 15.57
CA LEU A 103 -12.04 0.52 15.82
C LEU A 103 -13.43 0.27 15.23
N GLU A 104 -14.21 1.32 14.94
CA GLU A 104 -15.54 1.19 14.34
C GLU A 104 -15.45 0.81 12.86
N THR A 105 -14.46 1.36 12.14
CA THR A 105 -14.29 1.12 10.69
C THR A 105 -13.25 0.06 10.38
N LEU A 106 -12.21 -0.08 11.21
CA LEU A 106 -11.07 -0.97 10.96
C LEU A 106 -11.48 -2.40 10.58
N GLY A 107 -12.42 -3.00 11.31
CA GLY A 107 -12.85 -4.37 11.03
C GLY A 107 -13.49 -4.53 9.65
N GLY A 108 -14.24 -3.51 9.19
CA GLY A 108 -14.82 -3.46 7.85
C GLY A 108 -13.75 -3.33 6.79
N THR A 109 -12.85 -2.36 6.94
CA THR A 109 -11.77 -2.10 5.98
C THR A 109 -10.82 -3.30 5.83
N VAL A 110 -10.39 -3.90 6.96
CA VAL A 110 -9.56 -5.13 6.96
C VAL A 110 -10.29 -6.28 6.27
N ARG A 111 -11.59 -6.44 6.53
CA ARG A 111 -12.39 -7.49 5.87
C ARG A 111 -12.42 -7.30 4.36
N GLU A 112 -12.55 -6.08 3.86
CA GLU A 112 -12.55 -5.82 2.42
C GLU A 112 -11.18 -6.08 1.78
N HIS A 113 -10.08 -5.74 2.46
CA HIS A 113 -8.73 -6.13 2.03
C HIS A 113 -8.56 -7.66 1.97
N VAL A 114 -8.91 -8.37 3.04
CA VAL A 114 -8.76 -9.84 3.13
C VAL A 114 -9.66 -10.57 2.12
N LYS A 115 -10.91 -10.13 1.92
CA LYS A 115 -11.77 -10.68 0.85
C LYS A 115 -11.12 -10.52 -0.51
N THR A 116 -10.58 -9.33 -0.79
CA THR A 116 -9.93 -9.06 -2.07
C THR A 116 -8.74 -9.99 -2.30
N LEU A 117 -7.91 -10.23 -1.26
CA LEU A 117 -6.83 -11.22 -1.32
C LEU A 117 -7.32 -12.66 -1.55
N ALA A 118 -8.48 -13.01 -1.00
CA ALA A 118 -9.05 -14.36 -1.10
C ALA A 118 -9.80 -14.62 -2.41
N ASP A 119 -10.23 -13.57 -3.11
CA ASP A 119 -10.97 -13.63 -4.37
C ASP A 119 -10.06 -13.77 -5.61
N GLY A 120 -8.73 -13.71 -5.43
CA GLY A 120 -7.70 -13.87 -6.48
C GLY A 120 -7.33 -15.31 -6.79
#